data_AF-A0A397YIG2-F1
#
_entry.id   AF-A0A397YIG2-F1
#
_cell.length_a   1.000
_cell.length_b   1.000
_cell.length_c   1.000
_cell.angle_alpha   90.00
_cell.angle_beta   90.00
_cell.angle_gamma   90.00
#
_symmetry.space_group_name_H-M   'P 1'
#
loop_
_entity.id
_entity.type
_entity.pdbx_description
1 polymer ?
#
loop_
_entity_poly.entity_id
_entity_poly.type
_entity_poly.pdbx_seq_one_letter_code
_entity_poly.pdbx_strand_id
1 'polypeptide(L)' 'MMPVTVNVNRLAAHRPNLKAGSIYSLTGFDLTRCNQNYGLLDSSMLIRFSNQTSFDDVPEPSILIGV' A
#
# COMPACT_ATOMS: atom_id res chain seq x y z
N MET A 1 -9.85 5.54 -5.59
CA MET A 1 -8.93 4.59 -4.90
C MET A 1 -8.30 5.26 -3.67
N MET A 2 -7.92 4.53 -2.62
CA MET A 2 -7.25 5.12 -1.45
C MET A 2 -5.73 5.12 -1.65
N PRO A 3 -5.06 6.28 -1.58
CA PRO A 3 -3.62 6.36 -1.72
C PRO A 3 -2.89 5.82 -0.49
N VAL A 4 -1.67 5.35 -0.74
CA VAL A 4 -0.75 4.80 0.26
C VAL A 4 0.56 5.56 0.16
N THR A 5 1.13 5.94 1.31
CA THR A 5 2.39 6.67 1.38
C THR A 5 3.39 5.97 2.29
N VAL A 6 4.67 5.99 1.89
CA VAL A 6 5.80 5.50 2.67
C VAL A 6 6.69 6.68 3.04
N ASN A 7 7.09 6.76 4.31
CA ASN A 7 8.02 7.80 4.74
C ASN A 7 9.37 7.66 4.01
N VAL A 8 9.94 8.78 3.54
CA VAL A 8 11.21 8.80 2.79
C VAL A 8 12.35 8.14 3.56
N ASN A 9 12.40 8.29 4.90
CA ASN A 9 13.43 7.69 5.76
C ASN A 9 13.33 6.16 5.82
N ARG A 10 12.22 5.59 5.37
CA ARG A 10 11.94 4.15 5.35
C ARG A 10 11.77 3.60 3.94
N LEU A 11 11.84 4.46 2.92
CA LEU A 11 11.63 4.07 1.53
C LEU A 11 12.60 2.97 1.11
N ALA A 12 13.87 3.09 1.49
CA ALA A 12 14.90 2.09 1.15
C ALA A 12 14.59 0.69 1.71
N ALA A 13 13.92 0.61 2.87
CA ALA A 13 13.57 -0.67 3.50
C ALA A 13 12.32 -1.32 2.87
N HIS A 14 11.34 -0.51 2.45
CA HIS A 14 10.05 -1.01 1.94
C HIS A 14 10.04 -1.19 0.43
N ARG A 15 10.72 -0.32 -0.32
CA ARG A 15 10.69 -0.29 -1.79
C ARG A 15 11.11 -1.61 -2.45
N PRO A 16 12.14 -2.34 -1.99
CA PRO A 16 12.53 -3.61 -2.61
C PRO A 16 11.46 -4.69 -2.53
N ASN A 17 10.58 -4.60 -1.54
CA ASN A 17 9.54 -5.59 -1.25
C ASN A 17 8.18 -5.23 -1.88
N LEU A 18 8.03 -4.02 -2.44
CA LEU A 18 6.82 -3.56 -3.12
C LEU A 18 7.01 -3.62 -4.63
N LYS A 19 6.33 -4.56 -5.28
CA LYS A 19 6.36 -4.78 -6.72
C LYS A 19 5.15 -4.12 -7.38
N ALA A 20 5.38 -3.42 -8.48
CA ALA A 20 4.31 -2.85 -9.27
C ALA A 20 3.43 -3.97 -9.85
N GLY A 21 2.11 -3.84 -9.69
CA GLY A 21 1.12 -4.83 -10.16
C GLY A 21 0.81 -5.95 -9.17
N SER A 22 1.56 -6.09 -8.08
CA SER A 22 1.27 -7.08 -7.02
C SER A 22 0.18 -6.60 -6.06
N ILE A 23 -0.50 -7.57 -5.45
CA ILE A 23 -1.51 -7.33 -4.41
C ILE A 23 -0.88 -7.66 -3.06
N TYR A 24 -1.14 -6.82 -2.06
CA TYR A 24 -0.62 -7.01 -0.71
C TYR A 24 -1.74 -6.91 0.32
N SER A 25 -1.65 -7.76 1.35
CA SER A 25 -2.39 -7.56 2.59
C SER A 25 -1.60 -6.61 3.49
N LEU A 26 -2.25 -5.64 4.13
CA LEU A 26 -1.59 -4.61 4.93
C LEU A 26 -2.17 -4.57 6.35
N THR A 27 -1.30 -4.51 7.36
CA THR A 27 -1.69 -4.38 8.78
C THR A 27 -0.79 -3.37 9.50
N GLY A 28 -1.24 -2.85 10.65
CA GLY A 28 -0.44 -1.94 11.49
C GLY A 28 -0.12 -0.59 10.83
N PHE A 29 -0.97 -0.12 9.93
CA PHE A 29 -0.83 1.16 9.24
C PHE A 29 -1.59 2.27 9.95
N ASP A 30 -1.14 3.50 9.75
CA ASP A 30 -1.85 4.69 10.22
C ASP A 30 -2.75 5.25 9.11
N LEU A 31 -3.83 5.90 9.52
CA LEU A 31 -4.67 6.72 8.65
C LEU A 31 -4.37 8.19 8.88
N THR A 32 -4.21 8.96 7.80
CA THR A 32 -4.06 10.42 7.90
C THR A 32 -4.92 11.13 6.86
N ARG A 33 -5.19 12.40 7.12
CA ARG A 33 -6.02 13.21 6.24
C ARG A 33 -5.25 13.51 4.96
N CYS A 34 -5.91 13.27 3.84
CA CYS A 34 -5.38 13.66 2.54
C CYS A 34 -5.35 15.19 2.44
N ASN A 35 -4.24 15.74 1.97
CA ASN A 35 -4.18 17.15 1.65
C ASN A 35 -4.90 17.36 0.31
N GLN A 36 -6.13 17.85 0.40
CA GLN A 36 -7.03 18.06 -0.74
C GLN A 36 -6.51 19.08 -1.76
N ASN A 37 -5.48 19.87 -1.40
CA ASN A 37 -4.82 20.78 -2.35
C ASN A 37 -3.98 20.01 -3.39
N TYR A 38 -3.59 18.77 -3.11
CA TYR A 38 -2.97 17.87 -4.08
C TYR A 38 -4.08 17.08 -4.78
N GLY A 39 -4.79 17.77 -5.67
CA GLY A 39 -6.07 17.38 -6.29
C GLY A 39 -6.04 16.17 -7.23
N LEU A 40 -5.44 15.06 -6.80
CA LEU A 40 -5.29 13.82 -7.59
C LEU A 40 -5.84 12.59 -6.86
N LEU A 41 -6.55 12.76 -5.74
CA LEU A 41 -6.93 11.66 -4.86
C LEU A 41 -8.44 11.67 -4.61
N ASP A 42 -9.13 10.62 -5.02
CA ASP A 42 -10.57 10.43 -4.81
C ASP A 42 -10.96 10.22 -3.32
N SER A 43 -9.99 10.22 -2.42
CA SER A 43 -10.16 9.92 -0.99
C SER A 43 -9.74 11.10 -0.12
N SER A 44 -10.56 11.41 0.88
CA SER A 44 -10.26 12.39 1.94
C SER A 44 -9.22 11.88 2.95
N MET A 45 -8.89 10.60 2.91
CA MET A 45 -7.91 9.92 3.76
C MET A 45 -6.88 9.17 2.92
N LEU A 46 -5.70 8.99 3.50
CA LEU A 46 -4.63 8.17 2.93
C LEU A 46 -4.04 7.24 3.99
N ILE A 47 -3.56 6.09 3.53
CA ILE A 47 -2.80 5.15 4.35
C ILE A 47 -1.37 5.64 4.44
N ARG A 48 -0.82 5.64 5.65
CA ARG A 48 0.58 5.99 5.91
C ARG A 48 1.26 4.82 6.60
N PHE A 49 2.38 4.38 6.03
CA PHE A 49 3.20 3.36 6.66
C PHE A 49 3.81 3.91 7.95
N SER A 50 3.64 3.15 9.02
CA SER A 50 4.18 3.36 10.36
C SER A 50 5.35 2.41 10.61
N ASN A 51 5.97 2.50 11.79
CA ASN A 51 6.99 1.53 12.20
C ASN A 51 6.40 0.13 12.49
N GLN A 52 5.08 0.02 12.62
CA GLN A 52 4.37 -1.24 12.88
C GLN A 52 3.74 -1.81 11.61
N THR A 53 3.90 -1.14 10.47
CA THR A 53 3.28 -1.58 9.23
C THR A 53 3.93 -2.86 8.72
N SER A 54 3.11 -3.88 8.54
CA SER A 54 3.48 -5.14 7.90
C SER A 54 2.66 -5.33 6.63
N PHE A 55 3.29 -5.89 5.60
CA PHE A 55 2.61 -6.24 4.37
C PHE A 55 3.12 -7.57 3.83
N ASP A 56 2.17 -8.38 3.36
CA ASP A 56 2.43 -9.71 2.85
C ASP A 56 1.89 -9.80 1.42
N ASP A 57 2.70 -10.35 0.51
CA ASP A 57 2.31 -10.59 -0.89
C ASP A 57 1.15 -11.58 -0.91
N VAL A 58 0.07 -11.21 -1.57
CA VAL A 58 -1.08 -12.10 -1.77
C VAL A 58 -0.88 -12.74 -3.15
N PRO A 59 -0.54 -14.04 -3.20
CA PRO A 59 -0.38 -14.71 -4.48
C PRO A 59 -1.68 -14.61 -5.25
N GLU A 60 -1.54 -14.33 -6.55
CA GLU A 60 -2.67 -14.30 -7.47
C GLU A 60 -3.44 -15.61 -7.32
N PRO A 61 -4.77 -15.59 -7.18
CA PRO A 61 -5.53 -16.82 -7.07
C PRO A 61 -5.24 -17.66 -8.31
N SER A 62 -4.63 -18.83 -8.11
CA SER A 62 -4.35 -19.76 -9.20
C SER A 62 -5.69 -20.13 -9.83
N ILE A 63 -6.00 -19.57 -10.99
CA ILE A 63 -7.09 -20.07 -11.81
C ILE A 63 -6.66 -21.47 -12.22
N LEU A 64 -7.13 -22.48 -11.49
CA LEU A 64 -7.07 -23.86 -11.92
C LEU A 64 -7.98 -23.96 -13.15
N ILE A 65 -7.44 -23.68 -14.33
CA ILE A 65 -8.10 -24.07 -15.57
C ILE A 65 -8.04 -25.59 -15.58
N GLY A 66 -9.15 -26.20 -15.14
CA GLY A 66 -9.39 -27.63 -15.27
C GLY A 66 -9.29 -28.00 -16.74
N VAL A 67 -8.29 -28.82 -17.06
CA VAL A 67 -8.13 -29.54 -18.34
C VAL A 67 -9.22 -30.58 -18.46
#